data_AF-A0A653RBV5-F1
#
_entry.id   AF-A0A653RBV5-F1
#
_cell.length_a   1.000
_cell.length_b   1.000
_cell.length_c   1.000
_cell.angle_alpha   90.00
_cell.angle_beta   90.00
_cell.angle_gamma   90.00
#
_symmetry.space_group_name_H-M   'P 1'
#
loop_
_entity.id
_entity.type
_entity.pdbx_description
1 polymer ?
#
loop_
_entity_poly.entity_id
_entity_poly.type
_entity_poly.pdbx_seq_one_letter_code
_entity_poly.pdbx_strand_id
1 'polypeptide(L)'
;MKIFKFIPQLDCFIVEPEYKRIANQLGLNEWNEVVWIGRFFTLDNDYGEHWFDNWEGRDKLEQQAKAIGIDYNDLLIIDPERLRNNVNGPCHTELERKNFWTDVLKSLDLSLETIIAEAIKLNNENKEIGEPYIENLNEIIMSLK
;
A
#
# COMPACT_ATOMS: atom_id res chain seq x y z
N MET A 1 11.10 -2.53 8.33
CA MET A 1 9.80 -2.16 8.92
C MET A 1 8.72 -2.89 8.16
N LYS A 2 7.83 -3.57 8.90
CA LYS A 2 6.76 -4.33 8.27
C LYS A 2 5.71 -3.40 7.70
N ILE A 3 5.30 -3.64 6.45
CA ILE A 3 4.32 -2.79 5.75
C ILE A 3 2.93 -3.40 5.78
N PHE A 4 2.85 -4.71 5.53
CA PHE A 4 1.59 -5.42 5.38
C PHE A 4 1.46 -6.48 6.47
N LYS A 5 0.27 -6.53 7.07
CA LYS A 5 -0.14 -7.59 7.97
C LYS A 5 -1.15 -8.49 7.28
N PHE A 6 -0.79 -9.74 7.09
CA PHE A 6 -1.70 -10.73 6.49
C PHE A 6 -2.76 -11.16 7.50
N ILE A 7 -4.01 -11.26 7.05
CA ILE A 7 -5.17 -11.72 7.81
C ILE A 7 -5.61 -13.07 7.23
N PRO A 8 -5.16 -14.21 7.79
CA PRO A 8 -5.42 -15.53 7.20
C PRO A 8 -6.90 -15.87 7.04
N GLN A 9 -7.75 -15.38 7.94
CA GLN A 9 -9.20 -15.66 7.93
C GLN A 9 -9.92 -14.99 6.76
N LEU A 10 -9.36 -13.89 6.23
CA LEU A 10 -9.93 -13.11 5.14
C LEU A 10 -9.14 -13.27 3.82
N ASP A 11 -7.98 -13.96 3.88
CA ASP A 11 -7.05 -14.11 2.77
C ASP A 11 -6.69 -12.78 2.09
N CYS A 12 -6.41 -11.78 2.93
CA CYS A 12 -6.09 -10.41 2.52
C CYS A 12 -5.05 -9.78 3.45
N PHE A 13 -4.68 -8.53 3.19
CA PHE A 13 -3.79 -7.74 4.02
C PHE A 13 -4.50 -6.54 4.64
N ILE A 14 -3.89 -5.99 5.67
CA ILE A 14 -4.09 -4.61 6.12
C ILE A 14 -2.72 -3.92 6.19
N VAL A 15 -2.72 -2.59 6.25
CA VAL A 15 -1.51 -1.83 6.52
C VAL A 15 -1.09 -2.07 7.98
N GLU A 16 0.18 -2.41 8.21
CA GLU A 16 0.72 -2.61 9.56
C GLU A 16 0.61 -1.30 10.37
N PRO A 17 -0.01 -1.30 11.57
CA PRO A 17 -0.27 -0.07 12.35
C PRO A 17 0.94 0.84 12.58
N GLU A 18 2.13 0.27 12.83
CA GLU A 18 3.34 1.07 13.03
C GLU A 18 3.75 1.82 11.76
N TYR A 19 3.76 1.13 10.62
CA TYR A 19 4.02 1.74 9.33
C TYR A 19 2.94 2.77 8.98
N LYS A 20 1.67 2.42 9.18
CA LYS A 20 0.51 3.32 8.97
C LYS A 20 0.71 4.64 9.70
N ARG A 21 1.10 4.58 10.99
CA ARG A 21 1.37 5.78 11.80
C ARG A 21 2.50 6.62 11.22
N ILE A 22 3.61 6.00 10.83
CA ILE A 22 4.80 6.71 10.32
C ILE A 22 4.52 7.34 8.96
N ALA A 23 3.91 6.59 8.03
CA ALA A 23 3.52 7.09 6.72
C ALA A 23 2.59 8.31 6.84
N ASN A 24 1.57 8.25 7.71
CA ASN A 24 0.68 9.37 7.99
C ASN A 24 1.41 10.60 8.54
N GLN A 25 2.36 10.42 9.46
CA GLN A 25 3.15 11.54 10.00
C GLN A 25 4.05 12.19 8.94
N LEU A 26 4.50 11.41 7.96
CA LEU A 26 5.37 11.86 6.87
C LEU A 26 4.60 12.37 5.64
N GLY A 27 3.26 12.37 5.67
CA GLY A 27 2.43 12.81 4.54
C GLY A 27 2.33 11.81 3.39
N LEU A 28 2.71 10.55 3.61
CA LEU A 28 2.59 9.47 2.64
C LEU A 28 1.21 8.79 2.75
N ASN A 29 0.13 9.55 2.61
CA ASN A 29 -1.23 9.07 2.88
C ASN A 29 -2.30 9.59 1.90
N GLU A 30 -1.90 9.87 0.65
CA GLU A 30 -2.75 10.43 -0.41
C GLU A 30 -4.15 9.77 -0.49
N TRP A 31 -4.21 8.48 -0.87
CA TRP A 31 -5.45 7.68 -0.78
C TRP A 31 -5.36 6.59 0.29
N ASN A 32 -4.16 6.03 0.45
CA ASN A 32 -3.77 5.17 1.56
C ASN A 32 -2.23 5.17 1.64
N GLU A 33 -1.70 4.56 2.69
CA GLU A 33 -0.27 4.63 3.01
C GLU A 33 0.63 3.81 2.07
N VAL A 34 0.05 2.98 1.20
CA VAL A 34 0.78 2.05 0.33
C VAL A 34 0.65 2.35 -1.16
N VAL A 35 -0.06 3.43 -1.55
CA VAL A 35 -0.20 3.88 -2.95
C VAL A 35 1.15 4.01 -3.64
N TRP A 36 2.08 4.73 -3.02
CA TRP A 36 3.42 4.96 -3.57
C TRP A 36 4.21 3.65 -3.73
N ILE A 37 4.01 2.68 -2.84
CA ILE A 37 4.61 1.34 -2.96
C ILE A 37 4.07 0.62 -4.19
N GLY A 38 2.78 0.74 -4.46
CA GLY A 38 2.17 0.23 -5.69
C GLY A 38 2.83 0.82 -6.93
N ARG A 39 3.01 2.15 -6.98
CA ARG A 39 3.72 2.86 -8.07
C ARG A 39 5.15 2.34 -8.26
N PHE A 40 5.86 1.99 -7.17
CA PHE A 40 7.18 1.36 -7.26
C PHE A 40 7.15 -0.05 -7.86
N PHE A 41 6.18 -0.88 -7.50
CA PHE A 41 6.09 -2.24 -8.04
C PHE A 41 5.68 -2.28 -9.50
N THR A 42 4.76 -1.40 -9.90
CA THR A 42 4.22 -1.36 -11.26
C THR A 42 5.08 -0.53 -12.20
N LEU A 43 5.96 0.32 -11.67
CA LEU A 43 6.69 1.35 -12.41
C LEU A 43 5.74 2.26 -13.19
N ASP A 44 4.53 2.47 -12.67
CA ASP A 44 3.43 3.15 -13.33
C ASP A 44 2.57 3.90 -12.29
N ASN A 45 2.27 5.17 -12.56
CA ASN A 45 1.54 6.03 -11.64
C ASN A 45 0.09 5.58 -11.46
N ASP A 46 -0.61 5.37 -12.57
CA ASP A 46 -2.06 5.16 -12.63
C ASP A 46 -2.40 3.72 -12.27
N TYR A 47 -1.62 2.75 -12.75
CA TYR A 47 -1.84 1.35 -12.41
C TYR A 47 -1.41 1.05 -10.96
N GLY A 48 -0.33 1.70 -10.50
CA GLY A 48 0.20 1.51 -9.15
C GLY A 48 -0.72 2.03 -8.05
N GLU A 49 -1.41 3.15 -8.28
CA GLU A 49 -2.34 3.72 -7.29
C GLU A 49 -3.61 2.89 -7.11
N HIS A 50 -4.08 2.23 -8.17
CA HIS A 50 -5.26 1.37 -8.15
C HIS A 50 -4.97 -0.09 -7.76
N TRP A 51 -3.74 -0.39 -7.34
CA TRP A 51 -3.28 -1.76 -7.13
C TRP A 51 -4.12 -2.54 -6.10
N PHE A 52 -4.61 -1.86 -5.07
CA PHE A 52 -5.51 -2.43 -4.05
C PHE A 52 -6.96 -1.91 -4.12
N ASP A 53 -7.32 -1.26 -5.22
CA ASP A 53 -8.64 -0.63 -5.41
C ASP A 53 -9.72 -1.67 -5.82
N ASN A 54 -9.88 -2.72 -5.00
CA ASN A 54 -10.78 -3.85 -5.26
C ASN A 54 -12.03 -3.81 -4.37
N TRP A 55 -12.93 -2.86 -4.64
CA TRP A 55 -14.18 -2.69 -3.89
C TRP A 55 -15.06 -3.95 -3.87
N GLU A 56 -15.22 -4.62 -5.02
CA GLU A 56 -16.02 -5.84 -5.10
C GLU A 56 -15.48 -6.97 -4.20
N GLY A 57 -14.16 -7.05 -4.05
CA GLY A 57 -13.52 -7.96 -3.11
C GLY A 57 -13.84 -7.60 -1.66
N ARG A 58 -13.84 -6.30 -1.32
CA ARG A 58 -14.11 -5.80 0.03
C ARG A 58 -15.56 -6.07 0.44
N ASP A 59 -16.51 -5.82 -0.46
CA ASP A 59 -17.94 -6.05 -0.21
C ASP A 59 -18.24 -7.51 0.17
N LYS A 60 -17.54 -8.46 -0.47
CA LYS A 60 -17.68 -9.90 -0.16
C LYS A 60 -17.16 -10.27 1.23
N LEU A 61 -16.23 -9.49 1.77
CA LEU A 61 -15.56 -9.76 3.05
C LEU A 61 -16.07 -8.88 4.20
N GLU A 62 -16.92 -7.88 3.94
CA GLU A 62 -17.36 -6.88 4.93
C GLU A 62 -17.88 -7.52 6.22
N GLN A 63 -18.80 -8.48 6.11
CA GLN A 63 -19.38 -9.15 7.29
C GLN A 63 -18.34 -9.92 8.10
N GLN A 64 -17.38 -10.57 7.41
CA GLN A 64 -16.32 -11.34 8.06
C GLN A 64 -15.29 -10.42 8.73
N ALA A 65 -14.92 -9.32 8.07
CA ALA A 65 -14.02 -8.30 8.61
C ALA A 65 -14.63 -7.65 9.87
N LYS A 66 -15.90 -7.28 9.80
CA LYS A 66 -16.66 -6.75 10.95
C LYS A 66 -16.70 -7.73 12.12
N ALA A 67 -16.88 -9.03 11.85
CA ALA A 67 -16.93 -10.06 12.89
C ALA A 67 -15.60 -10.21 13.67
N ILE A 68 -14.47 -9.82 13.06
CA ILE A 68 -13.14 -9.84 13.70
C ILE A 68 -12.61 -8.46 14.06
N GLY A 69 -13.45 -7.41 13.96
CA GLY A 69 -13.11 -6.05 14.38
C GLY A 69 -12.15 -5.30 13.44
N ILE A 70 -12.13 -5.65 12.15
CA ILE A 70 -11.34 -4.96 11.13
C ILE A 70 -12.30 -4.09 10.29
N ASP A 71 -11.91 -2.83 10.04
CA ASP A 71 -12.64 -1.96 9.12
C ASP A 71 -12.51 -2.51 7.69
N TYR A 72 -13.63 -2.64 6.99
CA TYR A 72 -13.62 -3.16 5.62
C TYR A 72 -12.84 -2.26 4.65
N ASN A 73 -12.70 -0.97 4.96
CA ASN A 73 -11.90 -0.02 4.17
C ASN A 73 -10.38 -0.23 4.33
N ASP A 74 -9.95 -0.88 5.41
CA ASP A 74 -8.53 -1.20 5.63
C ASP A 74 -8.09 -2.45 4.85
N LEU A 75 -9.02 -3.18 4.21
CA LEU A 75 -8.72 -4.42 3.51
C LEU A 75 -8.00 -4.18 2.18
N LEU A 76 -6.80 -4.76 2.07
CA LEU A 76 -5.97 -4.80 0.88
C LEU A 76 -6.04 -6.22 0.28
N ILE A 77 -6.82 -6.37 -0.78
CA ILE A 77 -7.12 -7.67 -1.40
C ILE A 77 -6.32 -7.79 -2.69
N ILE A 78 -5.56 -8.87 -2.82
CA ILE A 78 -4.88 -9.20 -4.08
C ILE A 78 -5.92 -9.72 -5.07
N ASP A 79 -6.13 -8.96 -6.14
CA ASP A 79 -6.87 -9.40 -7.32
C ASP A 79 -5.88 -9.89 -8.39
N PRO A 80 -5.77 -11.21 -8.63
CA PRO A 80 -4.83 -11.74 -9.60
C PRO A 80 -5.13 -11.35 -11.05
N GLU A 81 -6.36 -10.98 -11.38
CA GLU A 81 -6.72 -10.50 -12.72
C GLU A 81 -6.25 -9.06 -12.95
N ARG A 82 -6.20 -8.24 -11.88
CA ARG A 82 -5.53 -6.93 -11.89
C ARG A 82 -4.02 -7.01 -11.81
N LEU A 83 -3.40 -8.18 -12.00
CA LEU A 83 -1.95 -8.32 -12.13
C LEU A 83 -1.50 -8.63 -13.56
N ARG A 84 -2.42 -8.58 -14.53
CA ARG A 84 -2.12 -8.79 -15.95
C ARG A 84 -2.23 -7.46 -16.71
N ASN A 85 -1.28 -7.18 -17.60
CA ASN A 85 -1.32 -5.99 -18.46
C ASN A 85 -1.91 -6.26 -19.86
N ASN A 86 -2.49 -7.44 -20.09
CA ASN A 86 -3.15 -7.88 -21.34
C ASN A 86 -2.31 -7.81 -22.64
N VAL A 87 -1.01 -7.49 -22.58
CA VAL A 87 -0.17 -7.33 -23.77
C VAL A 87 0.16 -8.69 -24.42
N ASN A 88 0.50 -9.70 -23.62
CA ASN A 88 0.89 -11.05 -24.11
C ASN A 88 0.34 -12.19 -23.24
N GLY A 89 -0.87 -12.00 -22.67
CA GLY A 89 -1.48 -12.95 -21.75
C GLY A 89 -0.67 -13.21 -20.47
N PRO A 90 -1.24 -13.86 -19.46
CA PRO A 90 -0.49 -14.22 -18.26
C PRO A 90 0.32 -15.50 -18.47
N CYS A 91 1.61 -15.49 -18.09
CA CYS A 91 2.46 -16.68 -18.10
C CYS A 91 2.11 -17.71 -17.01
N HIS A 92 1.31 -17.31 -16.02
CA HIS A 92 0.96 -18.10 -14.83
C HIS A 92 -0.54 -18.05 -14.57
N THR A 93 -1.09 -19.05 -13.88
CA THR A 93 -2.49 -19.09 -13.44
C THR A 93 -2.82 -17.99 -12.42
N GLU A 94 -4.10 -17.68 -12.22
CA GLU A 94 -4.54 -16.71 -11.20
C GLU A 94 -4.04 -17.09 -9.79
N LEU A 95 -4.12 -18.37 -9.44
CA LEU A 95 -3.68 -18.88 -8.14
C LEU A 95 -2.18 -18.73 -7.94
N GLU A 96 -1.37 -19.03 -8.95
CA GLU A 96 0.09 -18.84 -8.89
C GLU A 96 0.45 -17.37 -8.70
N ARG A 97 -0.20 -16.45 -9.42
CA ARG A 97 0.01 -15.01 -9.27
C ARG A 97 -0.39 -14.53 -7.87
N LYS A 98 -1.55 -14.98 -7.37
CA LYS A 98 -2.03 -14.63 -6.02
C LYS A 98 -1.06 -15.10 -4.95
N ASN A 99 -0.62 -16.36 -5.02
CA ASN A 99 0.32 -16.92 -4.05
C ASN A 99 1.66 -16.19 -4.07
N PHE A 100 2.22 -15.96 -5.26
CA PHE A 100 3.48 -15.23 -5.42
C PHE A 100 3.40 -13.84 -4.76
N TRP A 101 2.37 -13.04 -5.10
CA TRP A 101 2.24 -11.71 -4.52
C TRP A 101 1.90 -11.73 -3.04
N THR A 102 1.16 -12.74 -2.57
CA THR A 102 0.95 -12.95 -1.14
C THR A 102 2.28 -13.14 -0.41
N ASP A 103 3.18 -13.94 -0.96
CA ASP A 103 4.50 -14.19 -0.37
C ASP A 103 5.40 -12.95 -0.46
N VAL A 104 5.36 -12.21 -1.57
CA VAL A 104 6.07 -10.92 -1.72
C VAL A 104 5.62 -9.94 -0.64
N LEU A 105 4.30 -9.69 -0.48
CA LEU A 105 3.80 -8.73 0.51
C LEU A 105 4.04 -9.21 1.95
N LYS A 106 3.92 -10.52 2.21
CA LYS A 106 4.31 -11.13 3.50
C LYS A 106 5.80 -11.01 3.80
N SER A 107 6.65 -10.86 2.80
CA SER A 107 8.11 -10.76 2.97
C SER A 107 8.61 -9.32 2.90
N LEU A 108 7.80 -8.39 2.37
CA LEU A 108 8.21 -7.01 2.21
C LEU A 108 8.40 -6.34 3.57
N ASP A 109 9.62 -5.86 3.77
CA ASP A 109 10.01 -4.92 4.80
C ASP A 109 10.75 -3.76 4.14
N LEU A 110 10.45 -2.53 4.54
CA LEU A 110 11.18 -1.35 4.06
C LEU A 110 12.08 -0.78 5.15
N SER A 111 13.20 -0.21 4.73
CA SER A 111 14.03 0.60 5.63
C SER A 111 13.31 1.91 5.96
N LEU A 112 13.57 2.47 7.15
CA LEU A 112 13.03 3.78 7.49
C LEU A 112 13.58 4.86 6.54
N GLU A 113 14.81 4.70 6.08
CA GLU A 113 15.49 5.56 5.11
C GLU A 113 14.74 5.61 3.78
N THR A 114 14.27 4.46 3.28
CA THR A 114 13.45 4.39 2.05
C THR A 114 12.15 5.19 2.20
N ILE A 115 11.48 5.04 3.35
CA ILE A 115 10.20 5.73 3.62
C ILE A 115 10.43 7.24 3.72
N ILE A 116 11.48 7.66 4.43
CA ILE A 116 11.86 9.07 4.57
C ILE A 116 12.21 9.68 3.21
N ALA A 117 12.95 8.96 2.36
CA ALA A 117 13.35 9.46 1.04
C ALA A 117 12.13 9.76 0.16
N GLU A 118 11.13 8.87 0.15
CA GLU A 118 9.90 9.11 -0.60
C GLU A 118 9.10 10.29 -0.02
N ALA A 119 9.01 10.39 1.31
CA ALA A 119 8.33 11.51 1.96
C ALA A 119 8.96 12.86 1.59
N ILE A 120 10.30 12.95 1.57
CA ILE A 120 11.00 14.16 1.16
C ILE A 120 10.70 14.49 -0.30
N LYS A 121 10.75 13.50 -1.19
CA LYS A 121 10.47 13.67 -2.62
C LYS A 121 9.05 14.21 -2.82
N LEU A 122 8.04 13.52 -2.29
CA LEU A 122 6.63 13.92 -2.43
C LEU A 122 6.37 15.30 -1.84
N ASN A 123 6.92 15.60 -0.67
CA ASN A 123 6.73 16.89 -0.01
C ASN A 123 7.34 18.05 -0.82
N ASN A 124 8.49 17.83 -1.47
CA ASN A 124 9.10 18.82 -2.36
C ASN A 124 8.27 19.00 -3.63
N GLU A 125 7.81 17.90 -4.24
CA GLU A 125 6.93 17.94 -5.41
C GLU A 125 5.66 18.74 -5.09
N ASN A 126 4.96 18.44 -4.00
CA ASN A 126 3.77 19.18 -3.56
C ASN A 126 4.05 20.67 -3.36
N LYS A 127 5.18 21.02 -2.73
CA LYS A 127 5.59 22.40 -2.53
C LYS A 127 5.82 23.14 -3.85
N GLU A 128 6.41 22.48 -4.85
CA GLU A 128 6.67 23.06 -6.17
C GLU A 128 5.39 23.33 -6.95
N ILE A 129 4.42 22.42 -6.87
CA ILE A 129 3.14 22.52 -7.59
C ILE A 129 2.06 23.29 -6.82
N GLY A 130 2.32 23.68 -5.58
CA GLY A 130 1.38 24.44 -4.73
C GLY A 130 0.30 23.59 -4.06
N GLU A 131 0.51 22.27 -4.00
CA GLU A 131 -0.34 21.33 -3.25
C GLU A 131 0.01 21.35 -1.75
N PRO A 132 -0.86 20.83 -0.87
CA PRO A 132 -0.58 20.71 0.56
C PRO A 132 0.73 19.95 0.83
N TYR A 133 1.59 20.56 1.63
CA TYR A 133 2.88 20.00 2.04
C TYR A 133 3.12 20.28 3.53
N ILE A 134 4.07 19.56 4.12
CA ILE A 134 4.45 19.64 5.52
C ILE A 134 5.66 20.57 5.66
N GLU A 135 5.45 21.75 6.23
CA GLU A 135 6.51 22.76 6.41
C GLU A 135 7.62 22.27 7.36
N ASN A 136 7.26 21.56 8.42
CA ASN A 136 8.18 21.08 9.46
C ASN A 136 8.58 19.60 9.28
N LEU A 137 8.56 19.07 8.05
CA LEU A 137 8.85 17.65 7.77
C LEU A 137 10.19 17.19 8.37
N ASN A 138 11.22 18.03 8.33
CA ASN A 138 12.54 17.70 8.88
C ASN A 138 12.51 17.46 10.40
N GLU A 139 11.70 18.23 11.14
CA GLU A 139 11.54 18.04 12.60
C GLU A 139 10.85 16.71 12.90
N ILE A 140 9.83 16.36 12.11
CA ILE A 140 9.13 15.07 12.21
C ILE A 140 10.12 13.94 11.93
N ILE A 141 10.91 14.01 10.86
CA ILE A 141 11.94 13.02 10.51
C ILE A 141 12.95 12.85 11.65
N MET A 142 13.39 13.94 12.29
CA MET A 142 14.31 13.87 13.43
C MET A 142 13.72 13.16 14.64
N SER A 143 12.39 13.24 14.85
CA SER A 143 11.72 12.55 15.96
C SER A 143 11.54 11.04 15.76
N LEU A 144 11.72 10.55 14.53
CA LEU A 144 11.59 9.13 14.17
C LEU A 144 12.91 8.36 14.27
N LYS A 145 14.03 9.06 14.43
CA LYS A 145 15.38 8.50 14.59
C LYS A 145 15.72 8.28 16.05
#